data_AF-A0A7V9HGA8-F1
#
_entry.id   AF-A0A7V9HGA8-F1
#
_cell.length_a   1.000
_cell.length_b   1.000
_cell.length_c   1.000
_cell.angle_alpha   90.00
_cell.angle_beta   90.00
_cell.angle_gamma   90.00
#
_symmetry.space_group_name_H-M   'P 1'
#
loop_
_entity.id
_entity.type
_entity.pdbx_description
1 polymer ?
#
loop_
_entity_poly.entity_id
_entity_poly.type
_entity_poly.pdbx_seq_one_letter_code
_entity_poly.pdbx_strand_id
1 'polypeptide(L)'
;TPERARRLAEEAVAGSFDGFAFFHGNGQCTDWAFQKRPDVVLRAETKHYAEWLLAGGPVAGGQYVMLDWDGGNWARNARYAGLRTGRKPRVGALLAVPAGSRPGHVAYVEELYDGGRFRVTEYNFDGGLGVLHERVLDVAELSSESEFVY
;
A
#
# COMPACT_ATOMS: atom_id res chain seq x y z
N THR A 1 1.91 23.15 16.14
CA THR A 1 0.47 22.88 16.03
C THR A 1 0.25 21.72 15.06
N PRO A 2 -0.85 20.96 15.16
CA PRO A 2 -1.16 19.86 14.24
C PRO A 2 -1.11 20.26 12.77
N GLU A 3 -1.62 21.45 12.43
CA GLU A 3 -1.66 21.94 11.05
C GLU A 3 -0.27 22.23 10.46
N ARG A 4 0.64 22.82 11.27
CA ARG A 4 2.03 23.01 10.86
C ARG A 4 2.74 21.67 10.66
N ALA A 5 2.51 20.70 11.55
CA ALA A 5 3.13 19.37 11.45
C ALA A 5 2.66 18.65 10.18
N ARG A 6 1.36 18.69 9.88
CA ARG A 6 0.80 18.15 8.65
C ARG A 6 1.43 18.76 7.40
N ARG A 7 1.50 20.09 7.31
CA ARG A 7 2.11 20.75 6.15
C ARG A 7 3.57 20.36 5.94
N LEU A 8 4.36 20.32 7.02
CA LEU A 8 5.76 19.87 6.96
C LEU A 8 5.87 18.41 6.54
N ALA A 9 4.94 17.55 6.98
CA ALA A 9 4.88 16.17 6.54
C ALA A 9 4.54 16.04 5.05
N GLU A 10 3.57 16.81 4.56
CA GLU A 10 3.20 16.84 3.14
C GLU A 10 4.39 17.30 2.27
N GLU A 11 5.10 18.35 2.70
CA GLU A 11 6.32 18.83 2.03
C GLU A 11 7.45 17.77 2.05
N ALA A 12 7.68 17.13 3.20
CA ALA A 12 8.69 16.09 3.34
C ALA A 12 8.38 14.88 2.46
N VAL A 13 7.16 14.36 2.51
CA VAL A 13 6.71 13.20 1.72
C VAL A 13 6.74 13.51 0.22
N ALA A 14 6.28 14.69 -0.21
CA ALA A 14 6.33 15.10 -1.61
C ALA A 14 7.76 15.31 -2.13
N GLY A 15 8.68 15.78 -1.28
CA GLY A 15 10.10 15.92 -1.62
C GLY A 15 10.88 14.59 -1.54
N SER A 16 10.31 13.56 -0.91
CA SER A 16 10.95 12.27 -0.66
C SER A 16 10.62 11.22 -1.72
N PHE A 17 10.48 11.59 -3.00
CA PHE A 17 10.43 10.57 -4.06
C PHE A 17 11.64 9.62 -4.01
N ASP A 18 12.79 10.08 -3.49
CA ASP A 18 13.96 9.23 -3.16
C ASP A 18 13.72 8.33 -1.92
N GLY A 19 12.95 8.79 -0.92
CA GLY A 19 12.58 8.01 0.26
C GLY A 19 11.63 6.85 -0.05
N PHE A 20 10.87 6.95 -1.14
CA PHE A 20 10.07 5.86 -1.68
C PHE A 20 10.85 4.96 -2.63
N ALA A 21 12.15 5.13 -2.83
CA ALA A 21 12.96 4.29 -3.72
C ALA A 21 12.81 2.78 -3.44
N PHE A 22 12.43 2.39 -2.21
CA PHE A 22 12.01 1.03 -1.88
C PHE A 22 10.95 0.47 -2.86
N PHE A 23 10.03 1.29 -3.34
CA PHE A 23 9.01 0.90 -4.33
C PHE A 23 9.42 1.13 -5.78
N HIS A 24 10.57 1.72 -6.10
CA HIS A 24 10.84 2.17 -7.47
C HIS A 24 11.57 1.10 -8.27
N GLY A 25 10.86 0.47 -9.22
CA GLY A 25 11.46 -0.41 -10.23
C GLY A 25 12.12 -1.67 -9.66
N ASN A 26 11.76 -2.05 -8.43
CA ASN A 26 12.27 -3.25 -7.78
C ASN A 26 11.53 -4.52 -8.27
N GLY A 27 10.41 -4.33 -9.00
CA GLY A 27 9.65 -5.41 -9.58
C GLY A 27 8.93 -6.29 -8.58
N GLN A 28 8.68 -5.80 -7.36
CA GLN A 28 7.89 -6.45 -6.31
C GLN A 28 6.41 -6.10 -6.43
N CYS A 29 5.54 -6.92 -5.84
CA CYS A 29 4.11 -6.63 -5.77
C CYS A 29 3.79 -5.25 -5.17
N THR A 30 4.60 -4.82 -4.21
CA THR A 30 4.50 -3.53 -3.52
C THR A 30 4.83 -2.35 -4.43
N ASP A 31 5.77 -2.51 -5.37
CA ASP A 31 6.08 -1.52 -6.41
C ASP A 31 4.88 -1.32 -7.33
N TRP A 32 4.29 -2.41 -7.86
CA TRP A 32 3.10 -2.29 -8.71
C TRP A 32 1.91 -1.65 -7.99
N ALA A 33 1.68 -2.04 -6.73
CA ALA A 33 0.63 -1.43 -5.91
C ALA A 33 0.87 0.08 -5.70
N PHE A 34 2.12 0.50 -5.47
CA PHE A 34 2.48 1.91 -5.35
C PHE A 34 2.30 2.66 -6.66
N GLN A 35 2.69 2.09 -7.81
CA GLN A 35 2.47 2.70 -9.12
C GLN A 35 0.98 2.95 -9.40
N LYS A 36 0.12 1.99 -9.02
CA LYS A 36 -1.33 2.07 -9.30
C LYS A 36 -2.08 2.92 -8.29
N ARG A 37 -1.66 2.93 -7.02
CA ARG A 37 -2.32 3.60 -5.89
C ARG A 37 -1.30 4.26 -4.95
N PRO A 38 -0.52 5.26 -5.44
CA PRO A 38 0.47 5.94 -4.61
C PRO A 38 -0.19 6.72 -3.47
N ASP A 39 -1.45 7.11 -3.64
CA ASP A 39 -2.24 7.82 -2.63
C ASP A 39 -2.35 7.06 -1.31
N VAL A 40 -2.35 5.73 -1.35
CA VAL A 40 -2.44 4.89 -0.14
C VAL A 40 -1.20 5.07 0.74
N VAL A 41 -0.01 4.99 0.12
CA VAL A 41 1.26 5.17 0.81
C VAL A 41 1.43 6.63 1.24
N LEU A 42 1.23 7.57 0.32
CA LEU A 42 1.44 9.00 0.60
C LEU A 42 0.56 9.49 1.76
N ARG A 43 -0.71 9.07 1.85
CA ARG A 43 -1.59 9.45 2.96
C ARG A 43 -1.14 8.86 4.29
N ALA A 44 -0.77 7.58 4.29
CA ALA A 44 -0.35 6.88 5.50
C ALA A 44 0.97 7.43 6.05
N GLU A 45 1.96 7.65 5.18
CA GLU A 45 3.26 8.21 5.57
C GLU A 45 3.15 9.69 5.96
N THR A 46 2.33 10.49 5.28
CA THR A 46 2.08 11.89 5.69
C THR A 46 1.52 11.94 7.11
N LYS A 47 0.55 11.07 7.42
CA LYS A 47 0.01 10.98 8.77
C LYS A 47 1.08 10.55 9.77
N HIS A 48 1.83 9.51 9.44
CA HIS A 48 2.86 8.96 10.34
C HIS A 48 3.97 9.98 10.64
N TYR A 49 4.46 10.67 9.62
CA TYR A 49 5.45 11.74 9.78
C TYR A 49 4.91 12.92 10.60
N ALA A 50 3.66 13.32 10.37
CA ALA A 50 3.04 14.39 11.17
C ALA A 50 2.93 14.01 12.65
N GLU A 51 2.55 12.76 12.96
CA GLU A 51 2.52 12.24 14.34
C GLU A 51 3.91 12.22 14.97
N TRP A 52 4.94 11.83 14.20
CA TRP A 52 6.33 11.86 14.65
C TRP A 52 6.83 13.27 14.98
N LEU A 53 6.53 14.26 14.13
CA LEU A 53 6.85 15.66 14.41
C LEU A 53 6.16 16.18 15.67
N LEU A 54 4.90 15.79 15.90
CA LEU A 54 4.16 16.16 17.11
C LEU A 54 4.72 15.49 18.36
N ALA A 55 5.32 14.30 18.23
CA ALA A 55 6.04 13.62 19.30
C ALA A 55 7.44 14.22 19.57
N GLY A 56 7.84 15.28 18.87
CA GLY A 56 9.13 15.95 19.04
C GLY A 56 10.24 15.43 18.14
N GLY A 57 9.90 14.64 17.11
CA GLY A 57 10.83 14.20 16.09
C GLY A 57 11.46 15.39 15.31
N PRO A 58 12.76 15.32 14.98
CA PRO A 58 13.45 16.41 14.29
C PRO A 58 13.05 16.54 12.81
N VAL A 59 12.73 17.73 12.30
CA VAL A 59 12.37 17.91 10.87
C VAL A 59 13.48 17.47 9.88
N ALA A 60 14.74 17.35 10.33
CA ALA A 60 15.89 17.01 9.49
C ALA A 60 16.75 15.88 10.08
N GLY A 61 17.27 15.02 9.20
CA GLY A 61 18.30 14.02 9.53
C GLY A 61 17.75 12.61 9.72
N GLY A 62 17.47 11.91 8.62
CA GLY A 62 17.62 10.45 8.43
C GLY A 62 16.96 9.45 9.39
N GLN A 63 16.19 9.88 10.38
CA GLN A 63 15.65 9.00 11.44
C GLN A 63 14.16 8.72 11.33
N TYR A 64 13.49 9.27 10.31
CA TYR A 64 12.11 8.89 10.05
C TYR A 64 12.06 7.44 9.56
N VAL A 65 11.39 6.59 10.35
CA VAL A 65 11.15 5.19 10.01
C VAL A 65 9.78 5.11 9.37
N MET A 66 9.76 4.71 8.09
CA MET A 66 8.52 4.51 7.34
C MET A 66 7.70 3.38 7.96
N LEU A 67 6.41 3.34 7.66
CA LEU A 67 5.60 2.17 7.96
C LEU A 67 6.15 0.96 7.17
N ASP A 68 5.97 -0.23 7.74
CA ASP A 68 6.26 -1.48 7.03
C ASP A 68 5.22 -1.70 5.92
N TRP A 69 5.69 -1.74 4.67
CA TRP A 69 4.89 -1.86 3.44
C TRP A 69 5.03 -3.20 2.73
N ASP A 70 5.43 -4.27 3.44
CA ASP A 70 5.28 -5.62 2.92
C ASP A 70 3.85 -5.87 2.43
N GLY A 71 3.67 -6.75 1.43
CA GLY A 71 2.40 -6.88 0.71
C GLY A 71 1.17 -7.12 1.61
N GLY A 72 1.37 -7.80 2.75
CA GLY A 72 0.29 -8.05 3.71
C GLY A 72 -0.13 -6.86 4.57
N ASN A 73 0.67 -5.81 4.62
CA ASN A 73 0.51 -4.69 5.56
C ASN A 73 -0.31 -3.53 5.00
N TRP A 74 -0.60 -3.53 3.70
CA TRP A 74 -1.25 -2.44 3.01
C TRP A 74 -2.62 -2.08 3.59
N ALA A 75 -3.46 -3.08 3.89
CA ALA A 75 -4.77 -2.82 4.50
C ALA A 75 -4.66 -2.24 5.91
N ARG A 76 -3.69 -2.69 6.71
CA ARG A 76 -3.44 -2.13 8.05
C ARG A 76 -3.01 -0.67 7.96
N ASN A 77 -2.04 -0.36 7.10
CA ASN A 77 -1.53 0.99 6.93
C ASN A 77 -2.60 1.92 6.35
N ALA A 78 -3.43 1.42 5.43
CA ALA A 78 -4.58 2.14 4.90
C ALA A 78 -5.60 2.49 6.01
N ARG A 79 -5.97 1.51 6.86
CA ARG A 79 -6.85 1.77 8.02
C ARG A 79 -6.25 2.78 8.98
N TYR A 80 -4.95 2.68 9.26
CA TYR A 80 -4.23 3.66 10.07
C TYR A 80 -4.35 5.07 9.47
N ALA A 81 -4.26 5.20 8.14
CA ALA A 81 -4.44 6.47 7.43
C ALA A 81 -5.90 6.96 7.33
N GLY A 82 -6.87 6.20 7.83
CA GLY A 82 -8.31 6.49 7.70
C GLY A 82 -8.89 6.20 6.32
N LEU A 83 -8.19 5.43 5.48
CA LEU A 83 -8.73 4.91 4.23
C LEU A 83 -9.71 3.77 4.51
N ARG A 84 -10.68 3.61 3.61
CA ARG A 84 -11.69 2.56 3.75
C ARG A 84 -11.09 1.23 3.29
N THR A 85 -11.27 0.22 4.11
CA THR A 85 -11.00 -1.17 3.72
C THR A 85 -12.28 -2.00 3.79
N GLY A 86 -12.26 -3.19 3.20
CA GLY A 86 -13.39 -4.11 3.26
C GLY A 86 -13.14 -5.42 2.53
N ARG A 87 -14.20 -6.21 2.38
CA ARG A 87 -14.12 -7.58 1.84
C ARG A 87 -14.69 -7.74 0.43
N LYS A 88 -15.09 -6.65 -0.21
CA LYS A 88 -15.70 -6.68 -1.56
C LYS A 88 -14.72 -6.14 -2.59
N PRO A 89 -14.46 -6.84 -3.70
CA PRO A 89 -13.61 -6.34 -4.76
C PRO A 89 -14.27 -5.13 -5.43
N ARG A 90 -13.43 -4.18 -5.85
CA ARG A 90 -13.82 -3.02 -6.64
C ARG A 90 -12.72 -2.72 -7.63
N VAL A 91 -13.07 -2.36 -8.86
CA VAL A 91 -12.09 -1.80 -9.82
C VAL A 91 -11.38 -0.62 -9.15
N GLY A 92 -10.05 -0.60 -9.23
CA GLY A 92 -9.24 0.42 -8.57
C GLY A 92 -8.79 0.11 -7.15
N ALA A 93 -9.31 -0.95 -6.52
CA ALA A 93 -8.90 -1.34 -5.19
C ALA A 93 -7.58 -2.11 -5.21
N LEU A 94 -6.85 -2.05 -4.09
CA LEU A 94 -5.74 -2.99 -3.83
C LEU A 94 -6.26 -4.16 -2.99
N LEU A 95 -6.06 -5.39 -3.43
CA LEU A 95 -6.22 -6.59 -2.61
C LEU A 95 -4.94 -6.81 -1.80
N ALA A 96 -5.00 -6.61 -0.49
CA ALA A 96 -3.94 -6.99 0.43
C ALA A 96 -4.24 -8.38 1.00
N VAL A 97 -3.32 -9.32 0.76
CA VAL A 97 -3.35 -10.68 1.28
C VAL A 97 -2.31 -10.76 2.40
N PRO A 98 -2.72 -10.76 3.67
CA PRO A 98 -1.77 -10.90 4.77
C PRO A 98 -1.13 -12.28 4.70
N ALA A 99 0.18 -12.34 4.97
CA ALA A 99 0.85 -13.60 5.22
C ALA A 99 1.41 -13.53 6.64
N GLY A 100 1.00 -14.46 7.51
CA GLY A 100 1.38 -14.42 8.92
C GLY A 100 2.89 -14.26 9.14
N SER A 101 3.72 -15.16 8.59
CA SER A 101 5.19 -15.18 8.77
C SER A 101 6.00 -15.03 7.46
N ARG A 102 5.37 -14.56 6.39
CA ARG A 102 6.01 -14.24 5.10
C ARG A 102 5.66 -12.79 4.73
N PRO A 103 6.41 -12.15 3.82
CA PRO A 103 5.90 -10.93 3.21
C PRO A 103 4.58 -11.31 2.52
N GLY A 104 3.46 -10.73 2.96
CA GLY A 104 2.17 -10.96 2.30
C GLY A 104 2.18 -10.50 0.85
N HIS A 105 1.01 -10.44 0.22
CA HIS A 105 0.90 -10.05 -1.18
C HIS A 105 -0.05 -8.88 -1.37
N VAL A 106 0.22 -8.03 -2.36
CA VAL A 106 -0.68 -6.94 -2.73
C VAL A 106 -0.87 -6.93 -4.25
N ALA A 107 -2.12 -6.84 -4.69
CA ALA A 107 -2.48 -6.87 -6.10
C ALA A 107 -3.48 -5.76 -6.42
N TYR A 108 -3.49 -5.24 -7.64
CA TYR A 108 -4.45 -4.21 -8.05
C TYR A 108 -5.62 -4.83 -8.81
N VAL A 109 -6.85 -4.48 -8.44
CA VAL A 109 -8.06 -4.96 -9.10
C VAL A 109 -8.34 -4.15 -10.36
N GLU A 110 -8.17 -4.79 -11.52
CA GLU A 110 -8.40 -4.17 -12.83
C GLU A 110 -9.88 -4.28 -13.26
N GLU A 111 -10.54 -5.40 -12.95
CA GLU A 111 -11.85 -5.72 -13.53
C GLU A 111 -12.67 -6.62 -12.60
N LEU A 112 -14.00 -6.49 -12.64
CA LEU A 112 -14.93 -7.36 -11.94
C LEU A 112 -15.68 -8.26 -12.92
N TYR A 113 -15.96 -9.48 -12.50
CA TYR A 113 -16.79 -10.43 -13.21
C TYR A 113 -17.98 -10.88 -12.34
N ASP A 114 -18.92 -11.58 -12.95
CA ASP A 114 -20.04 -12.19 -12.24
C ASP A 114 -19.57 -13.25 -11.22
N GLY A 115 -20.38 -13.42 -10.18
CA GLY A 115 -20.17 -14.45 -9.16
C GLY A 115 -19.10 -14.12 -8.11
N GLY A 116 -18.60 -12.88 -8.06
CA GLY A 116 -17.54 -12.49 -7.12
C GLY A 116 -16.13 -12.76 -7.64
N ARG A 117 -15.99 -13.08 -8.92
CA ARG A 117 -14.69 -13.19 -9.59
C ARG A 117 -14.18 -11.82 -10.02
N PHE A 118 -12.87 -11.65 -10.08
CA PHE A 118 -12.24 -10.39 -10.46
C PHE A 118 -10.83 -10.61 -11.02
N ARG A 119 -10.38 -9.73 -11.91
CA ARG A 119 -9.02 -9.74 -12.46
C ARG A 119 -8.12 -8.82 -11.67
N VAL A 120 -6.91 -9.29 -11.38
CA VAL A 120 -5.85 -8.49 -10.78
C VAL A 120 -4.62 -8.41 -11.67
N THR A 121 -3.89 -7.31 -11.54
CA THR A 121 -2.50 -7.15 -11.99
C THR A 121 -1.58 -7.02 -10.79
N GLU A 122 -0.43 -7.67 -10.84
CA GLU A 122 0.57 -7.69 -9.76
C GLU A 122 1.97 -7.99 -10.31
N TYR A 123 3.01 -7.60 -9.58
CA TYR A 123 4.39 -8.04 -9.85
C TYR A 123 4.79 -9.16 -8.89
N ASN A 124 5.78 -9.97 -9.29
CA ASN A 124 6.45 -10.96 -8.45
C ASN A 124 5.49 -11.94 -7.72
N PHE A 125 4.47 -12.41 -8.43
CA PHE A 125 3.65 -13.56 -8.00
C PHE A 125 4.24 -14.86 -8.56
N ASP A 126 4.13 -15.08 -9.88
CA ASP A 126 4.68 -16.26 -10.58
C ASP A 126 5.50 -15.90 -11.84
N GLY A 127 5.48 -14.64 -12.30
CA GLY A 127 6.21 -14.20 -13.50
C GLY A 127 7.69 -13.90 -13.28
N GLY A 128 8.14 -13.87 -12.02
CA GLY A 128 9.46 -13.36 -11.62
C GLY A 128 9.47 -11.86 -11.29
N LEU A 129 10.60 -11.36 -10.80
CA LEU A 129 10.78 -9.96 -10.45
C LEU A 129 10.60 -9.06 -11.67
N GLY A 130 9.75 -8.05 -11.55
CA GLY A 130 9.53 -7.03 -12.58
C GLY A 130 8.67 -7.48 -13.76
N VAL A 131 8.13 -8.70 -13.72
CA VAL A 131 7.23 -9.21 -14.76
C VAL A 131 5.79 -9.00 -14.30
N LEU A 132 5.03 -8.23 -15.09
CA LEU A 132 3.60 -8.04 -14.85
C LEU A 132 2.88 -9.38 -14.99
N HIS A 133 2.22 -9.78 -13.92
CA HIS A 133 1.40 -10.96 -13.86
C HIS A 133 -0.06 -10.56 -13.77
N GLU A 134 -0.92 -11.30 -14.48
CA GLU A 134 -2.36 -11.15 -14.43
C GLU A 134 -3.01 -12.49 -14.09
N ARG A 135 -3.99 -12.45 -13.18
CA ARG A 135 -4.83 -13.62 -12.90
C ARG A 135 -6.24 -13.23 -12.50
N VAL A 136 -7.14 -14.20 -12.64
CA VAL A 136 -8.51 -14.10 -12.15
C VAL A 136 -8.60 -14.81 -10.81
N LEU A 137 -9.24 -14.17 -9.84
CA LEU A 137 -9.48 -14.68 -8.49
C LEU A 137 -10.97 -14.73 -8.22
N ASP A 138 -11.35 -15.56 -7.24
CA ASP A 138 -12.68 -15.56 -6.66
C ASP A 138 -12.63 -15.12 -5.19
N VAL A 139 -13.55 -14.25 -4.77
CA VAL A 139 -13.69 -13.83 -3.36
C VAL A 139 -13.88 -15.04 -2.43
N ALA A 140 -14.52 -16.12 -2.91
CA ALA A 140 -14.73 -17.34 -2.15
C ALA A 140 -13.42 -18.08 -1.82
N GLU A 141 -12.36 -17.86 -2.58
CA GLU A 141 -11.05 -18.51 -2.42
C GLU A 141 -10.07 -17.67 -1.58
N LEU A 142 -10.44 -16.42 -1.28
CA LEU A 142 -9.60 -15.54 -0.46
C LEU A 142 -9.63 -15.96 1.01
N SER A 143 -8.49 -15.82 1.68
CA SER A 143 -8.40 -15.87 3.15
C SER A 143 -9.41 -14.91 3.80
N SER A 144 -9.95 -15.27 4.96
CA SER A 144 -10.80 -14.37 5.75
C SER A 144 -10.10 -13.07 6.16
N GLU A 145 -8.77 -13.09 6.18
CA GLU A 145 -7.91 -11.97 6.55
C GLU A 145 -7.59 -11.04 5.37
N SER A 146 -7.90 -11.43 4.13
CA SER A 146 -7.67 -10.58 2.96
C SER A 146 -8.63 -9.39 2.96
N GLU A 147 -8.09 -8.20 2.73
CA GLU A 147 -8.83 -6.94 2.70
C GLU A 147 -8.54 -6.18 1.41
N PHE A 148 -9.58 -5.54 0.86
CA PHE A 148 -9.48 -4.57 -0.22
C PHE A 148 -9.32 -3.17 0.35
N VAL A 149 -8.36 -2.41 -0.16
CA VAL A 149 -8.18 -0.97 0.10
C VAL A 149 -8.89 -0.18 -0.99
N TYR A 150 -9.81 0.71 -0.62
CA TYR A 150 -10.62 1.52 -1.53
C TYR A 150 -10.06 2.93 -1.72
#